data_AF-A0A0V1NBP9-F1
#
_entry.id   AF-A0A0V1NBP9-F1
#
_cell.length_a   1.000
_cell.length_b   1.000
_cell.length_c   1.000
_cell.angle_alpha   90.00
_cell.angle_beta   90.00
_cell.angle_gamma   90.00
#
_symmetry.space_group_name_H-M   'P 1'
#
loop_
_entity.id
_entity.type
_entity.pdbx_description
1 polymer ?
#
loop_
_entity_poly.entity_id
_entity_poly.type
_entity_poly.pdbx_seq_one_letter_code
_entity_poly.pdbx_strand_id
1 'polypeptide(L)' 'MSGRVTGGKVKAKAKTRSSRAGLQFPVGRIHRLLKKGNYAARIGAGGPVYLAA' A
#
# COMPACT_ATOMS: atom_id res chain seq x y z
N MET A 1 -7.73 27.49 10.04
CA MET A 1 -8.03 27.19 8.63
C MET A 1 -7.44 25.83 8.24
N SER A 2 -8.12 25.14 7.32
CA SER A 2 -7.83 23.80 6.77
C SER A 2 -8.52 22.61 7.46
N GLY A 3 -9.83 22.52 7.24
CA GLY A 3 -10.60 21.30 7.43
C GLY A 3 -10.33 20.32 6.29
N ARG A 4 -9.89 19.11 6.61
CA ARG A 4 -9.78 18.02 5.62
C ARG A 4 -11.13 17.33 5.47
N VAL A 5 -12.02 17.94 4.70
CA VAL A 5 -13.30 17.32 4.31
C VAL A 5 -13.09 16.44 3.08
N THR A 6 -12.81 15.16 3.28
CA THR A 6 -13.08 14.10 2.29
C THR A 6 -13.55 12.84 3.00
N GLY A 7 -14.62 12.96 3.77
CA GLY A 7 -15.20 11.87 4.58
C GLY A 7 -16.61 11.45 4.19
N GLY A 8 -17.15 11.92 3.06
CA GLY A 8 -18.59 11.80 2.77
C GLY A 8 -18.95 11.60 1.29
N LYS A 9 -18.29 10.67 0.60
CA LYS A 9 -18.77 10.12 -0.67
C LYS A 9 -18.59 8.61 -0.60
N VAL A 10 -19.57 7.83 -1.10
CA VAL A 10 -19.46 6.37 -1.21
C VAL A 10 -18.10 6.07 -1.84
N LYS A 11 -17.15 5.54 -1.06
CA LYS A 11 -15.78 5.35 -1.51
C LYS A 11 -15.81 4.29 -2.60
N ALA A 12 -15.65 4.70 -3.86
CA ALA A 12 -15.33 3.79 -4.94
C ALA A 12 -14.17 2.89 -4.49
N LYS A 13 -14.24 1.58 -4.80
CA LYS A 13 -13.19 0.63 -4.40
C LYS A 13 -11.83 1.20 -4.81
N ALA A 14 -11.00 1.51 -3.81
CA ALA A 14 -9.68 2.05 -4.07
C ALA A 14 -8.85 1.01 -4.84
N LYS A 15 -8.23 1.41 -5.95
CA LYS A 15 -7.31 0.52 -6.70
C LYS A 15 -6.22 0.01 -5.76
N THR A 16 -5.99 -1.31 -5.78
CA THR A 16 -5.00 -1.98 -4.94
C THR A 16 -3.57 -1.61 -5.38
N ARG A 17 -2.58 -1.79 -4.49
CA ARG A 17 -1.17 -1.54 -4.85
C ARG A 17 -0.67 -2.47 -5.94
N SER A 18 -1.09 -3.75 -5.92
CA SER A 18 -0.80 -4.71 -6.99
C SER A 18 -1.35 -4.24 -8.33
N SER A 19 -2.64 -3.84 -8.37
CA SER A 19 -3.27 -3.33 -9.60
C SER A 19 -2.64 -2.03 -10.11
N ARG A 20 -2.10 -1.18 -9.23
CA ARG A 20 -1.36 0.03 -9.64
C ARG A 20 0.03 -0.28 -10.18
N ALA A 21 0.68 -1.32 -9.66
CA ALA A 21 2.00 -1.76 -10.09
C ALA A 21 1.96 -2.71 -11.31
N GLY A 22 0.77 -3.19 -11.70
CA GLY A 22 0.62 -4.18 -12.78
C GLY A 22 1.12 -5.58 -12.41
N LEU A 23 1.26 -5.88 -11.12
CA LEU A 23 1.81 -7.14 -10.63
C LEU A 23 0.71 -8.10 -10.21
N GLN A 24 0.88 -9.38 -10.54
CA GLN A 24 0.00 -10.46 -10.06
C GLN A 24 0.20 -10.74 -8.57
N PHE A 25 1.43 -10.54 -8.09
CA PHE A 25 1.77 -10.78 -6.70
C PHE A 25 1.14 -9.75 -5.74
N PRO A 26 0.80 -10.16 -4.51
CA PRO A 26 0.09 -9.32 -3.54
C PRO A 26 1.03 -8.33 -2.81
N VAL A 27 1.40 -7.23 -3.47
CA VAL A 27 2.27 -6.14 -2.95
C VAL A 27 1.82 -5.64 -1.56
N GLY A 28 0.51 -5.49 -1.34
CA GLY A 28 -0.03 -5.04 -0.06
C GLY A 28 0.22 -6.02 1.09
N ARG A 29 0.17 -7.33 0.79
CA ARG A 29 0.46 -8.40 1.77
C ARG A 29 1.94 -8.43 2.09
N ILE A 30 2.80 -8.37 1.09
CA ILE A 30 4.26 -8.35 1.24
C ILE A 30 4.66 -7.17 2.13
N HIS A 31 4.13 -5.98 1.87
CA HIS A 31 4.38 -4.81 2.73
C HIS A 31 3.98 -5.03 4.19
N ARG A 32 2.85 -5.70 4.45
CA ARG A 32 2.41 -6.02 5.82
C ARG A 32 3.35 -7.03 6.49
N LEU A 33 3.79 -8.06 5.76
CA LEU A 33 4.72 -9.07 6.28
C LEU A 33 6.08 -8.45 6.60
N LEU A 34 6.59 -7.55 5.76
CA LEU A 34 7.84 -6.84 6.02
C LEU A 34 7.78 -5.98 7.30
N LYS A 35 6.63 -5.36 7.58
CA LYS A 35 6.43 -4.64 8.85
C LYS A 35 6.30 -5.57 10.05
N LYS A 36 5.57 -6.69 9.90
CA LYS A 36 5.39 -7.66 10.99
C LYS A 36 6.69 -8.39 11.35
N GLY A 37 7.55 -8.63 10.35
CA GLY A 37 8.85 -9.27 10.54
C GLY A 37 9.93 -8.35 11.13
N ASN A 38 9.61 -7.08 11.45
CA ASN A 38 10.53 -6.11 12.04
C ASN A 38 11.86 -5.95 11.27
N TYR A 39 11.86 -6.17 9.95
CA TYR A 39 13.07 -6.10 9.12
C TYR A 39 13.69 -4.69 9.06
N ALA A 40 12.89 -3.65 9.28
CA ALA A 40 13.35 -2.27 9.40
C ALA A 40 12.34 -1.44 10.18
N ALA A 41 12.81 -0.37 10.83
CA ALA A 41 11.95 0.60 11.53
C ALA A 41 10.93 1.26 10.58
N ARG A 42 11.30 1.45 9.30
CA ARG A 42 10.42 1.98 8.25
C ARG A 42 10.62 1.19 6.96
N ILE A 43 9.52 0.83 6.32
CA ILE A 43 9.52 0.23 4.98
C ILE A 43 9.02 1.31 4.00
N GLY A 44 9.85 1.63 2.99
CA GLY A 44 9.49 2.56 1.92
C GLY A 44 8.39 2.01 1.00
N ALA A 45 7.64 2.89 0.34
CA ALA A 45 6.50 2.48 -0.49
C ALA A 45 6.91 1.63 -1.72
N GLY A 46 8.12 1.85 -2.26
CA GLY A 46 8.65 1.10 -3.40
C GLY A 46 9.25 -0.27 -3.04
N GLY A 47 9.68 -0.46 -1.79
CA GLY A 47 10.28 -1.73 -1.32
C GLY A 47 9.45 -2.98 -1.63
N PRO A 48 8.17 -3.05 -1.23
CA PRO A 48 7.33 -4.22 -1.52
C PRO A 48 6.95 -4.37 -3.00
N VAL A 49 7.10 -3.33 -3.83
CA VAL A 49 6.86 -3.42 -5.28
C VAL A 49 8.07 -4.06 -5.93
N TYR A 50 9.28 -3.63 -5.57
CA TYR A 50 10.53 -4.21 -6.05
C TYR A 50 10.63 -5.71 -5.71
N LEU A 51 10.27 -6.09 -4.48
CA LEU A 51 10.28 -7.50 -4.06
C LEU A 51 9.22 -8.36 -4.77
N ALA A 52 8.18 -7.76 -5.32
CA ALA A 52 7.06 -8.47 -5.95
C ALA A 52 7.15 -8.52 -7.49
N ALA A 53 8.16 -7.86 -8.06
CA ALA A 53 8.41 -7.80 -9.49
C ALA A 53 9.25 -8.98 -9.98
#